data_AF-A0AAD8JIW8-F1
#
_entry.id   AF-A0AAD8JIW8-F1
#
_cell.length_a   1.000
_cell.length_b   1.000
_cell.length_c   1.000
_cell.angle_alpha   90.00
_cell.angle_beta   90.00
_cell.angle_gamma   90.00
#
_symmetry.space_group_name_H-M   'P 1'
#
loop_
_entity.id
_entity.type
_entity.pdbx_description
1 polymer ?
#
loop_
_entity_poly.entity_id
_entity_poly.type
_entity_poly.pdbx_seq_one_letter_code
_entity_poly.pdbx_strand_id
1 'polypeptide(L)'
;MMIRFVQIRSFKWCLAVDLTRQEVSCLWYVNPEGVILLSNKNKAREWFVEGGNSLVGITNGSFLMDNSGNSSSGIGGYILNKDQKIIFTFSGPVLALSPLDAEMQAILCIAKIMSQSFPNLQMWIIGTDNVLAVRRWSKIRA
;
A
#
# COMPACT_ATOMS: atom_id res chain seq x y z
N MET A 1 11.85 -11.90 20.22
CA MET A 1 10.61 -12.45 20.82
C MET A 1 9.66 -11.36 21.34
N MET A 2 10.16 -10.35 22.07
CA MET A 2 9.34 -9.28 22.67
C MET A 2 8.60 -8.38 21.66
N ILE A 3 9.22 -8.04 20.53
CA ILE A 3 8.63 -7.17 19.48
C ILE A 3 7.35 -7.78 18.89
N ARG A 4 7.33 -9.09 18.66
CA ARG A 4 6.15 -9.80 18.13
C ARG A 4 4.97 -9.76 19.09
N PHE A 5 5.22 -9.85 20.39
CA PHE A 5 4.17 -9.75 21.41
C PHE A 5 3.57 -8.35 21.48
N VAL A 6 4.39 -7.31 21.37
CA VAL A 6 3.93 -5.92 21.29
C VAL A 6 3.07 -5.74 20.05
N GLN A 7 3.54 -6.17 18.87
CA GLN A 7 2.77 -6.06 17.62
C GLN A 7 1.41 -6.78 17.68
N ILE A 8 1.36 -8.00 18.22
CA ILE A 8 0.10 -8.76 18.37
C ILE A 8 -0.85 -8.06 19.34
N ARG A 9 -0.35 -7.55 20.47
CA ARG A 9 -1.19 -6.83 21.45
C ARG A 9 -1.70 -5.52 20.88
N SER A 10 -0.84 -4.74 20.20
CA SER A 10 -1.25 -3.50 19.55
C SER A 10 -2.32 -3.75 18.48
N PHE A 11 -2.19 -4.82 17.67
CA PHE A 11 -3.22 -5.18 16.70
C PHE A 11 -4.56 -5.49 17.39
N LYS A 12 -4.55 -6.31 18.45
CA LYS A 12 -5.76 -6.68 19.21
C LYS A 12 -6.41 -5.46 19.87
N TRP A 13 -5.62 -4.52 20.38
CA TRP A 13 -6.13 -3.25 20.90
C TRP A 13 -6.79 -2.43 19.79
N CYS A 14 -6.12 -2.26 18.66
CA CYS A 14 -6.66 -1.51 17.52
C CYS A 14 -7.94 -2.15 16.95
N LEU A 15 -8.06 -3.49 16.95
CA LEU A 15 -9.31 -4.18 16.62
C LEU A 15 -10.42 -3.87 17.64
N ALA A 16 -10.11 -3.87 18.93
CA ALA A 16 -11.09 -3.66 20.00
C ALA A 16 -11.65 -2.24 20.05
N VAL A 17 -10.90 -1.26 19.54
CA VAL A 17 -11.33 0.15 19.47
C VAL A 17 -11.77 0.58 18.06
N ASP A 18 -12.05 -0.38 17.17
CA ASP A 18 -12.46 -0.16 15.77
C ASP A 18 -11.50 0.72 14.95
N LEU A 19 -10.23 0.79 15.35
CA LEU A 19 -9.16 1.45 14.59
C LEU A 19 -8.62 0.57 13.46
N THR A 20 -8.97 -0.72 13.41
CA THR A 20 -8.66 -1.60 12.29
C THR A 20 -9.61 -2.78 12.14
N ARG A 21 -9.42 -3.58 11.08
CA ARG A 21 -10.23 -4.76 10.77
C ARG A 21 -9.40 -6.02 10.69
N GLN A 22 -10.04 -7.17 10.87
CA GLN A 22 -9.33 -8.45 10.90
C GLN A 22 -8.75 -8.82 9.52
N GLU A 23 -9.33 -8.31 8.43
CA GLU A 23 -8.91 -8.59 7.05
C GLU A 23 -7.50 -8.06 6.73
N VAL A 24 -7.01 -7.07 7.49
CA VAL A 24 -5.70 -6.43 7.28
C VAL A 24 -4.63 -6.94 8.25
N SER A 25 -4.89 -8.06 8.93
CA SER A 25 -3.94 -8.64 9.90
C SER A 25 -2.59 -9.01 9.29
N CYS A 26 -2.56 -9.43 8.03
CA CYS A 26 -1.31 -9.74 7.32
C CYS A 26 -0.47 -8.50 7.04
N LEU A 27 -1.12 -7.36 6.80
CA LEU A 27 -0.47 -6.07 6.54
C LEU A 27 0.05 -5.43 7.83
N TRP A 28 -0.60 -5.68 8.98
CA TRP A 28 -0.22 -5.10 10.27
C TRP A 28 1.23 -5.41 10.66
N TYR A 29 1.70 -6.62 10.37
CA TYR A 29 3.05 -7.04 10.74
C TYR A 29 4.14 -6.39 9.88
N VAL A 30 3.76 -5.79 8.76
CA VAL A 30 4.67 -5.15 7.80
C VAL A 30 4.56 -3.63 7.89
N ASN A 31 3.35 -3.09 7.97
CA ASN A 31 3.06 -1.65 8.06
C ASN A 31 1.82 -1.37 8.94
N PRO A 32 1.98 -1.32 10.28
CA PRO A 32 0.88 -1.03 11.20
C PRO A 32 0.25 0.34 10.97
N GLU A 33 1.06 1.36 10.65
CA GLU A 33 0.61 2.73 10.42
C GLU A 33 -0.27 2.82 9.17
N GLY A 34 0.16 2.20 8.08
CA GLY A 34 -0.64 2.06 6.87
C GLY A 34 -1.98 1.39 7.15
N VAL A 35 -2.01 0.35 7.99
CA VAL A 35 -3.24 -0.32 8.40
C VAL A 35 -4.20 0.58 9.18
N ILE A 36 -3.69 1.45 10.06
CA ILE A 36 -4.50 2.43 10.79
C ILE A 36 -5.06 3.49 9.82
N LEU A 37 -4.24 3.99 8.88
CA LEU A 37 -4.68 4.95 7.86
C LEU A 37 -5.80 4.36 6.98
N LEU A 38 -5.70 3.08 6.62
CA LEU A 38 -6.72 2.37 5.85
C LEU A 38 -8.06 2.26 6.55
N SER A 39 -8.03 2.13 7.86
CA SER A 39 -9.21 1.95 8.69
C SER A 39 -9.91 3.28 8.97
N ASN A 40 -9.15 4.38 8.88
CA ASN A 40 -9.64 5.76 8.93
C ASN A 40 -10.17 6.29 7.57
N LYS A 41 -10.37 5.44 6.56
CA LYS A 41 -10.80 5.80 5.20
C LYS A 41 -12.02 6.73 5.09
N ASN A 42 -12.91 6.77 6.09
CA ASN A 42 -14.02 7.72 6.11
C ASN A 42 -13.57 9.20 6.15
N LYS A 43 -12.32 9.47 6.59
CA LYS A 43 -11.69 10.81 6.52
C LYS A 43 -10.86 11.03 5.25
N ALA A 44 -10.58 9.99 4.46
CA ALA A 44 -9.75 10.04 3.25
C ALA A 44 -10.57 10.26 1.96
N ARG A 45 -11.85 10.66 2.07
CA ARG A 45 -12.71 10.99 0.91
C ARG A 45 -12.08 12.03 -0.03
N GLU A 46 -11.18 12.85 0.48
CA GLU A 46 -10.49 13.90 -0.29
C GLU A 46 -9.41 13.37 -1.25
N TRP A 47 -9.04 12.08 -1.17
CA TRP A 47 -7.95 11.51 -1.99
C TRP A 47 -8.44 10.72 -3.21
N PHE A 48 -9.74 10.62 -3.45
CA PHE A 48 -10.31 9.84 -4.55
C PHE A 48 -10.94 10.75 -5.61
N VAL A 49 -10.49 10.62 -6.86
CA VAL A 49 -11.16 11.21 -8.02
C VAL A 49 -12.37 10.35 -8.35
N GLU A 50 -13.58 10.88 -8.15
CA GLU A 50 -14.83 10.25 -8.60
C GLU A 50 -14.89 10.27 -10.14
N GLY A 51 -14.75 9.10 -10.76
CA GLY A 51 -14.96 8.94 -12.19
C GLY A 51 -14.75 7.51 -12.69
N GLY A 52 -15.83 6.88 -13.15
CA GLY A 52 -15.82 5.67 -14.00
C GLY A 52 -15.65 4.33 -13.30
N ASN A 53 -15.79 3.23 -14.07
CA ASN A 53 -15.54 1.82 -13.70
C ASN A 53 -14.05 1.56 -13.35
N SER A 54 -13.49 2.39 -12.49
CA SER A 54 -12.07 2.51 -12.25
C SER A 54 -11.67 1.61 -11.09
N LEU A 55 -10.62 0.82 -11.29
CA LEU A 55 -9.94 0.18 -10.17
C LEU A 55 -9.03 1.20 -9.49
N VAL A 56 -9.06 1.20 -8.16
CA VAL A 56 -8.17 2.04 -7.37
C VAL A 56 -7.15 1.16 -6.67
N GLY A 57 -5.89 1.35 -7.03
CA GLY A 57 -4.76 0.67 -6.44
C GLY A 57 -4.11 1.58 -5.42
N ILE A 58 -3.91 1.09 -4.20
CA ILE A 58 -3.14 1.81 -3.18
C ILE A 58 -1.90 1.00 -2.88
N THR A 59 -0.75 1.67 -2.88
CA THR A 59 0.56 1.04 -2.79
C THR A 59 1.46 1.80 -1.84
N ASN A 60 2.41 1.09 -1.24
CA ASN A 60 3.38 1.64 -0.32
C ASN A 60 4.69 0.86 -0.42
N GLY A 61 5.80 1.58 -0.46
CA GLY A 61 7.15 1.05 -0.32
C GLY A 61 7.61 1.07 1.12
N SER A 62 8.53 0.19 1.47
CA SER A 62 9.22 0.20 2.77
C SER A 62 10.69 -0.04 2.51
N PHE A 63 11.52 0.73 3.21
CA PHE A 63 12.97 0.65 3.11
C PHE A 63 13.58 0.88 4.49
N LEU A 64 14.51 0.02 4.87
CA LEU A 64 15.26 0.10 6.11
C LEU A 64 16.74 -0.14 5.78
N MET A 65 17.59 0.78 6.20
CA MET A 65 19.04 0.61 6.18
C MET A 65 19.52 0.46 7.61
N ASP A 66 20.25 -0.62 7.90
CA ASP A 66 20.84 -0.84 9.22
C ASP A 66 22.16 -0.06 9.39
N ASN A 67 22.68 -0.05 10.62
CA ASN A 67 23.94 0.62 10.95
C ASN A 67 25.17 -0.07 10.32
N SER A 68 25.02 -1.28 9.78
CA SER A 68 26.05 -2.04 9.08
C SER A 68 26.03 -1.80 7.56
N GLY A 69 25.11 -0.96 7.07
CA GLY A 69 24.95 -0.66 5.65
C GLY A 69 24.15 -1.70 4.87
N ASN A 70 23.54 -2.69 5.53
CA ASN A 70 22.62 -3.61 4.87
C ASN A 70 21.26 -2.93 4.69
N SER A 71 20.72 -3.03 3.48
CA SER A 71 19.37 -2.57 3.16
C SER A 71 18.39 -3.74 3.12
N SER A 72 17.21 -3.54 3.71
CA SER A 72 16.05 -4.40 3.51
C SER A 72 14.89 -3.55 3.00
N SER A 73 14.13 -4.09 2.06
CA SER A 73 13.01 -3.37 1.46
C SER A 73 11.88 -4.30 1.08
N GLY A 74 10.67 -3.75 1.12
CA GLY A 74 9.46 -4.46 0.78
C GLY A 74 8.43 -3.53 0.17
N ILE A 75 7.50 -4.11 -0.57
CA ILE A 75 6.36 -3.40 -1.14
C ILE A 75 5.08 -4.04 -0.64
N GLY A 76 4.00 -3.27 -0.65
CA GLY A 76 2.67 -3.79 -0.40
C GLY A 76 1.59 -2.87 -0.90
N GLY A 77 0.40 -3.43 -1.08
CA GLY A 77 -0.73 -2.67 -1.57
C GLY A 77 -1.96 -3.53 -1.79
N TYR A 78 -3.02 -2.89 -2.27
CA TYR A 78 -4.28 -3.54 -2.57
C TYR A 78 -5.05 -2.80 -3.66
N ILE A 79 -5.99 -3.50 -4.28
CA ILE A 79 -6.86 -2.99 -5.34
C ILE A 79 -8.30 -3.00 -4.85
N LEU A 80 -8.98 -1.87 -5.03
CA LEU A 80 -10.40 -1.67 -4.77
C LEU A 80 -11.17 -1.73 -6.08
N ASN A 81 -12.35 -2.36 -6.04
CA ASN A 81 -13.36 -2.19 -7.07
C ASN A 81 -14.18 -0.91 -6.85
N LYS A 82 -15.13 -0.64 -7.77
CA LYS A 82 -16.05 0.51 -7.70
C LYS A 82 -16.88 0.57 -6.41
N ASP A 83 -17.13 -0.56 -5.77
CA ASP A 83 -17.88 -0.65 -4.50
C ASP A 83 -16.97 -0.48 -3.28
N GLN A 84 -15.72 -0.03 -3.49
CA GLN A 84 -14.68 0.10 -2.48
C GLN A 84 -14.34 -1.21 -1.75
N LYS A 85 -14.63 -2.36 -2.37
CA LYS A 85 -14.24 -3.68 -1.85
C LYS A 85 -12.83 -4.02 -2.32
N ILE A 86 -12.02 -4.51 -1.40
CA ILE A 86 -10.70 -5.06 -1.73
C ILE A 86 -10.91 -6.33 -2.55
N ILE A 87 -10.41 -6.33 -3.79
CA ILE A 87 -10.48 -7.50 -4.69
C ILE A 87 -9.12 -8.16 -4.88
N PHE A 88 -8.04 -7.49 -4.45
CA PHE A 88 -6.68 -8.00 -4.55
C PHE A 88 -5.78 -7.34 -3.51
N THR A 89 -4.84 -8.10 -2.95
CA THR A 89 -3.80 -7.62 -2.03
C THR A 89 -2.46 -8.22 -2.43
N PHE A 90 -1.38 -7.45 -2.31
CA PHE A 90 -0.03 -7.97 -2.50
C PHE A 90 0.93 -7.44 -1.44
N SER A 91 1.97 -8.21 -1.21
CA SER A 91 3.14 -7.82 -0.43
C SER A 91 4.32 -8.68 -0.84
N GLY A 92 5.52 -8.13 -0.83
CA GLY A 92 6.72 -8.93 -1.11
C GLY A 92 8.02 -8.17 -0.84
N PRO A 93 9.12 -8.91 -0.67
CA PRO A 93 10.45 -8.31 -0.62
C PRO A 93 10.81 -7.73 -1.98
N VAL A 94 11.57 -6.64 -1.97
CA VAL A 94 12.16 -6.04 -3.18
C VAL A 94 13.62 -5.69 -2.93
N LEU A 95 14.36 -5.52 -4.01
CA LEU A 95 15.72 -4.97 -3.97
C LEU A 95 15.65 -3.49 -4.32
N ALA A 96 15.33 -2.66 -3.33
CA ALA A 96 15.32 -1.21 -3.50
C ALA A 96 16.61 -0.59 -2.96
N LEU A 97 17.13 0.41 -3.67
CA LEU A 97 18.35 1.12 -3.27
C LEU A 97 18.07 2.36 -2.41
N SER A 98 16.81 2.76 -2.32
CA SER A 98 16.38 3.93 -1.53
C SER A 98 14.89 3.82 -1.17
N PRO A 99 14.40 4.63 -0.20
CA PRO A 99 12.97 4.72 0.09
C PRO A 99 12.12 5.06 -1.15
N LEU A 100 12.57 6.03 -1.95
CA LEU A 100 11.87 6.40 -3.19
C LEU A 100 11.86 5.26 -4.22
N ASP A 101 12.93 4.48 -4.29
CA ASP A 101 13.00 3.32 -5.18
C ASP A 101 12.01 2.22 -4.74
N ALA A 102 11.88 1.99 -3.43
CA ALA A 102 10.89 1.05 -2.89
C ALA A 102 9.44 1.47 -3.26
N GLU A 103 9.13 2.77 -3.15
CA GLU A 103 7.83 3.30 -3.59
C GLU A 103 7.59 3.11 -5.08
N MET A 104 8.59 3.42 -5.92
CA MET A 104 8.47 3.26 -7.36
C MET A 104 8.27 1.78 -7.75
N GLN A 105 8.96 0.85 -7.09
CA GLN A 105 8.76 -0.58 -7.29
C GLN A 105 7.35 -1.03 -6.86
N ALA A 106 6.80 -0.44 -5.80
CA ALA A 106 5.44 -0.69 -5.34
C ALA A 106 4.40 -0.21 -6.38
N ILE A 107 4.62 0.96 -6.99
CA ILE A 107 3.79 1.50 -8.09
C ILE A 107 3.89 0.63 -9.34
N LEU A 108 5.10 0.22 -9.73
CA LEU A 108 5.32 -0.64 -10.90
C LEU A 108 4.66 -2.01 -10.73
N CYS A 109 4.75 -2.58 -9.53
CA CYS A 109 4.13 -3.86 -9.21
C CYS A 109 2.62 -3.80 -9.37
N ILE A 110 1.95 -2.82 -8.76
CA ILE A 110 0.50 -2.70 -8.84
C ILE A 110 0.04 -2.35 -10.26
N ALA A 111 0.79 -1.52 -11.00
CA ALA A 111 0.51 -1.22 -12.40
C ALA A 111 0.58 -2.48 -13.28
N LYS A 112 1.59 -3.34 -13.06
CA LYS A 112 1.73 -4.64 -13.75
C LYS A 112 0.58 -5.58 -13.43
N ILE A 113 0.20 -5.69 -12.16
CA ILE A 113 -0.94 -6.52 -11.75
C ILE A 113 -2.23 -6.01 -12.42
N MET A 114 -2.45 -4.70 -12.40
CA MET A 114 -3.63 -4.09 -13.01
C MET A 114 -3.72 -4.36 -14.51
N SER A 115 -2.60 -4.23 -15.23
CA SER A 115 -2.57 -4.46 -16.67
C SER A 115 -2.73 -5.92 -17.06
N GLN A 116 -2.20 -6.85 -16.26
CA GLN A 116 -2.29 -8.28 -16.55
C GLN A 116 -3.63 -8.88 -16.12
N SER A 117 -4.14 -8.50 -14.95
CA SER A 117 -5.35 -9.08 -14.38
C SER A 117 -6.63 -8.41 -14.85
N PHE A 118 -6.56 -7.16 -15.33
CA PHE A 118 -7.73 -6.39 -15.75
C PHE A 118 -7.53 -5.65 -17.10
N PRO A 119 -7.16 -6.38 -18.18
CA PRO A 119 -6.76 -5.78 -19.45
C PRO A 119 -7.87 -4.99 -20.17
N ASN A 120 -9.14 -5.25 -19.86
CA ASN A 120 -10.30 -4.62 -20.50
C ASN A 120 -10.73 -3.30 -19.84
N LEU A 121 -10.04 -2.87 -18.76
CA LEU A 121 -10.37 -1.63 -18.07
C LEU A 121 -9.61 -0.46 -18.68
N GLN A 122 -10.35 0.58 -19.07
CA GLN A 122 -9.79 1.78 -19.70
C GLN A 122 -9.11 2.74 -18.71
N MET A 123 -9.41 2.63 -17.42
CA MET A 123 -8.91 3.57 -16.42
C MET A 123 -8.56 2.88 -15.10
N TRP A 124 -7.36 3.17 -14.61
CA TRP A 124 -6.90 2.82 -13.27
C TRP A 124 -6.38 4.06 -12.57
N ILE A 125 -6.57 4.09 -11.26
CA ILE A 125 -6.01 5.10 -10.37
C ILE A 125 -5.03 4.38 -9.44
N ILE A 126 -3.81 4.91 -9.32
CA ILE A 126 -2.81 4.41 -8.37
C ILE A 126 -2.52 5.52 -7.37
N GLY A 127 -2.70 5.23 -6.08
CA GLY A 127 -2.40 6.12 -4.97
C GLY A 127 -1.20 5.60 -4.14
N THR A 128 -0.36 6.54 -3.72
CA THR A 128 0.73 6.41 -2.74
C THR A 128 0.73 7.69 -1.91
N ASP A 129 1.19 7.63 -0.67
CA ASP A 129 1.39 8.80 0.18
C ASP A 129 2.71 9.54 -0.13
N ASN A 130 3.58 8.98 -0.98
CA ASN A 130 4.85 9.59 -1.34
C ASN A 130 4.72 10.57 -2.52
N VAL A 131 4.69 11.87 -2.22
CA VAL A 131 4.58 12.96 -3.22
C VAL A 131 5.71 12.94 -4.26
N LEU A 132 6.93 12.52 -3.89
CA LEU A 132 8.04 12.43 -4.83
C LEU A 132 7.85 11.28 -5.81
N ALA A 133 7.30 10.15 -5.35
CA ALA A 133 6.93 9.02 -6.20
C ALA A 133 5.83 9.42 -7.19
N VAL A 134 4.80 10.16 -6.75
CA VAL A 134 3.75 10.72 -7.64
C VAL A 134 4.37 11.59 -8.74
N ARG A 135 5.21 12.56 -8.37
CA ARG A 135 5.87 13.46 -9.34
C ARG A 135 6.75 12.70 -10.34
N ARG A 136 7.49 11.68 -9.86
CA ARG A 136 8.36 10.87 -10.71
C ARG A 136 7.54 10.00 -11.66
N TRP A 137 6.46 9.40 -11.19
CA TRP A 137 5.55 8.60 -11.99
C TRP A 137 4.87 9.42 -13.10
N SER A 138 4.37 10.62 -12.78
CA SER A 138 3.75 11.51 -13.76
C SER A 138 4.67 11.86 -14.93
N LYS A 139 5.99 11.96 -14.69
CA LYS A 139 6.99 12.22 -15.74
C LYS A 139 7.26 11.01 -16.64
N ILE A 140 7.09 9.79 -16.14
CA ILE A 140 7.32 8.55 -16.91
C ILE A 140 6.13 8.26 -17.82
N ARG A 141 4.93 8.70 -17.42
CA ARG A 141 3.69 8.49 -18.18
C ARG A 141 3.41 9.57 -19.24
N ALA A 142 4.03 10.74 -19.13
CA ALA A 142 3.92 11.82 -20.11
C ALA A 142 4.75 11.51 -21.37
#